data_AF-A0A6G2DN81-F1
#
_entry.id   AF-A0A6G2DN81-F1
#
_cell.length_a   1.000
_cell.length_b   1.000
_cell.length_c   1.000
_cell.angle_alpha   90.00
_cell.angle_beta   90.00
_cell.angle_gamma   90.00
#
_symmetry.space_group_name_H-M   'P 1'
#
loop_
_entity.id
_entity.type
_entity.pdbx_description
1 polymer ?
#
loop_
_entity_poly.entity_id
_entity_poly.type
_entity_poly.pdbx_seq_one_letter_code
_entity_poly.pdbx_strand_id
1 'polypeptide(L)'
;MPKLLETEKYSLDSIIDGGKLRMISKFCPDLHGLRYEFKTSDSITKEYCKKIRQALRDSDPEGKSGKKCMMRYTIDILNVWNTLCRTRDFITGSLKADDVIDGKTGIYFFDVNTSNVITDEGIENVKINHKSLVRKVDEEDIESISKEIPKGTDMYYYVLYRLWLNRIKYNYLVKALAGAIQKD
;
A
#
# COMPACT_ATOMS: atom_id res chain seq x y z
N MET A 1 17.61 -3.78 -8.36
CA MET A 1 17.60 -2.45 -7.71
C MET A 1 16.14 -2.04 -7.58
N PRO A 2 15.68 -1.56 -6.40
CA PRO A 2 14.28 -1.17 -6.23
C PRO A 2 13.92 -0.04 -7.21
N LYS A 3 12.74 -0.14 -7.84
CA LYS A 3 12.22 0.90 -8.75
C LYS A 3 11.47 1.94 -7.92
N LEU A 4 11.80 3.21 -8.11
CA LEU A 4 10.98 4.29 -7.56
C LEU A 4 9.71 4.41 -8.39
N LEU A 5 8.56 4.39 -7.72
CA LEU A 5 7.26 4.47 -8.36
C LEU A 5 6.87 5.92 -8.62
N GLU A 6 5.88 6.11 -9.48
CA GLU A 6 5.22 7.38 -9.77
C GLU A 6 3.75 7.10 -10.05
N THR A 7 2.92 8.12 -9.89
CA THR A 7 1.52 8.09 -10.32
C THR A 7 1.40 8.80 -11.66
N GLU A 8 0.20 8.77 -12.27
CA GLU A 8 -0.07 9.56 -13.47
C GLU A 8 0.03 11.07 -13.22
N LYS A 9 -0.13 11.51 -11.96
CA LYS A 9 -0.14 12.94 -11.58
C LYS A 9 1.16 13.42 -10.97
N TYR A 10 1.82 12.58 -10.19
CA TYR A 10 2.92 12.98 -9.33
C TYR A 10 4.09 11.99 -9.38
N SER A 11 5.29 12.54 -9.48
CA SER A 11 6.55 11.85 -9.21
C SER A 11 7.19 12.42 -7.94
N LEU A 12 8.13 11.69 -7.32
CA LEU A 12 8.83 12.21 -6.14
C LEU A 12 9.63 13.48 -6.47
N ASP A 13 10.19 13.58 -7.68
CA ASP A 13 10.85 14.81 -8.16
C ASP A 13 9.87 15.99 -8.18
N SER A 14 8.67 15.83 -8.75
CA SER A 14 7.64 16.89 -8.77
C SER A 14 7.22 17.35 -7.36
N ILE A 15 7.28 16.45 -6.38
CA ILE A 15 6.93 16.75 -4.99
C ILE A 15 8.07 17.48 -4.27
N ILE A 16 9.31 17.12 -4.55
CA ILE A 16 10.50 17.81 -4.04
C ILE A 16 10.54 19.23 -4.60
N ASP A 17 10.42 19.38 -5.92
CA ASP A 17 10.49 20.66 -6.62
C ASP A 17 9.31 21.57 -6.26
N GLY A 18 8.13 20.98 -6.06
CA GLY A 18 6.93 21.69 -5.60
C GLY A 18 6.92 22.04 -4.10
N GLY A 19 7.98 21.72 -3.34
CA GLY A 19 8.06 22.02 -1.90
C GLY A 19 7.08 21.22 -1.03
N LYS A 20 6.52 20.12 -1.55
CA LYS A 20 5.48 19.32 -0.90
C LYS A 20 6.02 18.13 -0.09
N LEU A 21 7.34 17.99 0.05
CA LEU A 21 7.99 16.89 0.77
C LEU A 21 7.45 16.70 2.21
N ARG A 22 7.07 17.79 2.88
CA ARG A 22 6.48 17.74 4.23
C ARG A 22 5.19 16.92 4.29
N MET A 23 4.41 16.87 3.21
CA MET A 23 3.17 16.10 3.14
C MET A 23 3.44 14.59 3.20
N ILE A 24 4.55 14.13 2.61
CA ILE A 24 4.99 12.73 2.67
C ILE A 24 5.66 12.42 4.02
N SER A 25 6.53 13.30 4.50
CA SER A 25 7.36 13.04 5.70
C SER A 25 6.57 12.72 6.97
N LYS A 26 5.30 13.15 7.04
CA LYS A 26 4.39 12.86 8.15
C LYS A 26 4.12 11.37 8.34
N PHE A 27 4.31 10.56 7.30
CA PHE A 27 4.08 9.12 7.31
C PHE A 27 5.36 8.29 7.56
N CYS A 28 6.53 8.93 7.71
CA CYS A 28 7.81 8.24 7.92
C CYS A 28 7.94 7.39 9.21
N PRO A 29 7.17 7.56 10.30
CA PRO A 29 7.23 6.63 11.43
C PRO A 29 6.28 5.43 11.35
N ASP A 30 5.25 5.44 10.49
CA ASP A 30 4.08 4.52 10.58
C ASP A 30 4.07 3.34 9.58
N LEU A 31 5.19 3.02 8.93
CA LEU A 31 5.23 1.92 7.96
C LEU A 31 5.55 0.57 8.61
N HIS A 32 4.54 -0.01 9.25
CA HIS A 32 4.49 -1.44 9.52
C HIS A 32 3.84 -2.14 8.32
N GLY A 33 4.62 -2.85 7.48
CA GLY A 33 4.00 -3.71 6.47
C GLY A 33 4.93 -4.24 5.37
N LEU A 34 5.82 -3.41 4.85
CA LEU A 34 6.81 -3.84 3.86
C LEU A 34 8.16 -3.23 4.19
N ARG A 35 9.11 -4.11 4.47
CA ARG A 35 10.49 -3.78 4.82
C ARG A 35 11.06 -2.78 3.81
N TYR A 36 11.82 -1.80 4.31
CA TYR A 36 12.61 -0.84 3.55
C TYR A 36 13.28 -1.50 2.32
N GLU A 37 12.73 -1.26 1.12
CA GLU A 37 13.25 -1.84 -0.12
C GLU A 37 14.55 -1.15 -0.54
N PHE A 38 14.64 0.15 -0.26
CA PHE A 38 15.81 1.00 -0.55
C PHE A 38 16.91 0.86 0.50
N LYS A 39 18.16 0.79 0.03
CA LYS A 39 19.38 0.68 0.86
C LYS A 39 20.31 1.87 0.64
N THR A 40 21.19 2.10 1.60
CA THR A 40 22.17 3.21 1.53
C THR A 40 23.15 3.07 0.34
N SER A 41 23.36 1.86 -0.15
CA SER A 41 24.21 1.57 -1.30
C SER A 41 23.60 1.96 -2.64
N ASP A 42 22.27 2.05 -2.72
CA ASP A 42 21.53 2.18 -3.98
C ASP A 42 21.78 3.54 -4.64
N SER A 43 21.91 3.55 -5.96
CA SER A 43 22.15 4.78 -6.72
C SER A 43 20.99 5.77 -6.57
N ILE A 44 19.74 5.27 -6.65
CA ILE A 44 18.52 6.08 -6.44
C ILE A 44 18.55 6.73 -5.05
N THR A 45 18.90 5.99 -4.00
CA THR A 45 18.96 6.57 -2.65
C THR A 45 20.03 7.65 -2.54
N LYS A 46 21.21 7.45 -3.15
CA LYS A 46 22.26 8.48 -3.17
C LYS A 46 21.84 9.73 -3.96
N GLU A 47 21.16 9.54 -5.08
CA GLU A 47 20.64 10.63 -5.92
C GLU A 47 19.59 11.44 -5.15
N TYR A 48 18.55 10.79 -4.64
CA TYR A 48 17.48 11.47 -3.92
C TYR A 48 17.94 12.08 -2.60
N CYS A 49 18.98 11.52 -1.96
CA CYS A 49 19.59 12.14 -0.79
C CYS A 49 20.19 13.52 -1.12
N LYS A 50 20.80 13.67 -2.30
CA LYS A 50 21.29 14.98 -2.77
C LYS A 50 20.13 15.92 -3.06
N LYS A 51 19.11 15.48 -3.81
CA LYS A 51 17.93 16.29 -4.17
C LYS A 51 17.17 16.78 -2.93
N ILE A 52 16.82 15.87 -2.03
CA ILE A 52 16.11 16.20 -0.78
C ILE A 52 16.95 17.14 0.08
N ARG A 53 18.25 16.89 0.21
CA ARG A 53 19.13 17.78 0.98
C ARG A 53 19.14 19.19 0.39
N GLN A 54 19.19 19.31 -0.93
CA GLN A 54 19.17 20.60 -1.61
C GLN A 54 17.84 21.32 -1.37
N ALA A 55 16.71 20.67 -1.62
CA ALA A 55 15.39 21.24 -1.38
C ALA A 55 15.15 21.65 0.08
N LEU A 56 15.68 20.88 1.05
CA LEU A 56 15.62 21.25 2.48
C LEU A 56 16.51 22.45 2.83
N ARG A 57 17.60 22.69 2.11
CA ARG A 57 18.41 23.90 2.26
C ARG A 57 17.71 25.10 1.66
N ASP A 58 17.16 24.94 0.47
CA ASP A 58 16.49 26.01 -0.26
C ASP A 58 15.22 26.50 0.47
N SER A 59 14.54 25.60 1.18
CA SER A 59 13.37 25.93 2.01
C SER A 59 13.69 26.46 3.41
N ASP A 60 14.96 26.45 3.84
CA ASP A 60 15.43 27.00 5.12
C ASP A 60 16.82 27.63 4.97
N PRO A 61 16.93 28.81 4.31
CA PRO A 61 18.21 29.41 3.93
C PRO A 61 19.06 29.84 5.14
N GLU A 62 18.41 30.17 6.25
CA GLU A 62 19.05 30.64 7.49
C GLU A 62 19.30 29.51 8.51
N GLY A 63 18.74 28.30 8.30
CA GLY A 63 18.56 27.31 9.35
C GLY A 63 19.24 25.95 9.17
N LYS A 64 19.38 25.27 10.32
CA LYS A 64 20.20 24.08 10.59
C LYS A 64 19.68 22.79 9.94
N SER A 65 18.55 22.86 9.23
CA SER A 65 17.75 21.74 8.71
C SER A 65 18.44 20.97 7.58
N GLY A 66 19.09 21.70 6.66
CA GLY A 66 19.73 21.13 5.47
C GLY A 66 21.11 20.50 5.70
N LYS A 67 21.64 20.56 6.94
CA LYS A 67 23.00 20.07 7.26
C LYS A 67 23.06 18.57 7.62
N LYS A 68 21.93 17.94 7.96
CA LYS A 68 21.88 16.50 8.33
C LYS A 68 20.72 15.74 7.70
N CYS A 69 20.43 15.94 6.40
CA CYS A 69 19.67 14.93 5.67
C CYS A 69 20.50 13.64 5.66
N MET A 70 20.12 12.69 6.52
CA MET A 70 20.76 11.39 6.69
C MET A 70 20.21 10.43 5.65
N MET A 71 21.06 9.56 5.11
CA MET A 71 20.65 8.52 4.16
C MET A 71 19.42 7.72 4.64
N ARG A 72 19.32 7.50 5.96
CA ARG A 72 18.15 6.86 6.58
C ARG A 72 16.86 7.62 6.32
N TYR A 73 16.84 8.93 6.53
CA TYR A 73 15.67 9.76 6.22
C TYR A 73 15.28 9.69 4.73
N THR A 74 16.27 9.67 3.83
CA THR A 74 16.00 9.48 2.40
C THR A 74 15.37 8.12 2.13
N ILE A 75 15.89 7.06 2.72
CA ILE A 75 15.32 5.71 2.61
C ILE A 75 13.87 5.71 3.11
N ASP A 76 13.60 6.34 4.25
CA ASP A 76 12.26 6.42 4.82
C ASP A 76 11.30 7.13 3.84
N ILE A 77 11.70 8.27 3.28
CA ILE A 77 10.89 9.00 2.28
C ILE A 77 10.63 8.15 1.03
N LEU A 78 11.66 7.49 0.50
CA LEU A 78 11.51 6.65 -0.70
C LEU A 78 10.55 5.49 -0.47
N ASN A 79 10.64 4.84 0.70
CA ASN A 79 9.73 3.75 1.06
C ASN A 79 8.31 4.26 1.28
N VAL A 80 8.11 5.37 2.00
CA VAL A 80 6.80 6.00 2.13
C VAL A 80 6.20 6.30 0.77
N TRP A 81 6.96 6.95 -0.12
CA TRP A 81 6.48 7.28 -1.44
C TRP A 81 6.03 6.03 -2.22
N ASN A 82 6.86 4.99 -2.27
CA ASN A 82 6.50 3.73 -2.93
C ASN A 82 5.26 3.08 -2.28
N THR A 83 5.14 3.09 -0.95
CA THR A 83 3.95 2.57 -0.28
C THR A 83 2.71 3.37 -0.66
N LEU A 84 2.76 4.70 -0.61
CA LEU A 84 1.64 5.56 -0.99
C LEU A 84 1.21 5.31 -2.45
N CYS A 85 2.16 5.07 -3.36
CA CYS A 85 1.89 4.73 -4.77
C CYS A 85 1.31 3.32 -4.98
N ARG A 86 1.38 2.44 -3.97
CA ARG A 86 0.80 1.09 -3.99
C ARG A 86 -0.46 0.96 -3.13
N THR A 87 -0.89 2.06 -2.51
CA THR A 87 -2.05 2.07 -1.63
C THR A 87 -3.20 2.75 -2.34
N ARG A 88 -4.40 2.17 -2.29
CA ARG A 88 -5.61 2.72 -2.90
C ARG A 88 -6.67 3.05 -1.88
N ASP A 89 -7.47 4.08 -2.17
CA ASP A 89 -8.73 4.31 -1.48
C ASP A 89 -9.73 3.20 -1.85
N PHE A 90 -10.38 2.64 -0.84
CA PHE A 90 -11.31 1.54 -0.99
C PHE A 90 -12.58 1.91 -1.78
N ILE A 91 -13.02 3.17 -1.74
CA ILE A 91 -14.26 3.63 -2.35
C ILE A 91 -14.03 4.16 -3.76
N THR A 92 -13.05 5.03 -3.94
CA THR A 92 -12.78 5.72 -5.21
C THR A 92 -11.76 4.99 -6.09
N GLY A 93 -10.94 4.11 -5.51
CA GLY A 93 -9.80 3.48 -6.19
C GLY A 93 -8.62 4.43 -6.45
N SER A 94 -8.68 5.68 -5.97
CA SER A 94 -7.59 6.66 -6.13
C SER A 94 -6.35 6.22 -5.36
N LEU A 95 -5.17 6.57 -5.87
CA LEU A 95 -3.92 6.30 -5.18
C LEU A 95 -3.78 7.22 -3.97
N LYS A 96 -3.36 6.67 -2.84
CA LYS A 96 -3.09 7.43 -1.60
C LYS A 96 -2.04 8.50 -1.83
N ALA A 97 -1.05 8.24 -2.69
CA ALA A 97 -0.06 9.24 -3.11
C ALA A 97 -0.71 10.51 -3.66
N ASP A 98 -1.67 10.38 -4.57
CA ASP A 98 -2.39 11.52 -5.16
C ASP A 98 -3.25 12.21 -4.11
N ASP A 99 -4.00 11.44 -3.34
CA ASP A 99 -4.92 11.98 -2.34
C ASP A 99 -4.20 12.75 -1.25
N VAL A 100 -3.06 12.26 -0.76
CA VAL A 100 -2.23 12.97 0.23
C VAL A 100 -1.79 14.32 -0.30
N ILE A 101 -1.34 14.38 -1.55
CA ILE A 101 -0.87 15.61 -2.18
C ILE A 101 -2.03 16.57 -2.52
N ASP A 102 -3.20 16.03 -2.85
CA ASP A 102 -4.45 16.76 -3.08
C ASP A 102 -5.18 17.14 -1.77
N GLY A 103 -4.69 16.72 -0.60
CA GLY A 103 -5.30 17.01 0.70
C GLY A 103 -6.59 16.23 1.01
N LYS A 104 -6.78 15.07 0.38
CA LYS A 104 -7.92 14.16 0.57
C LYS A 104 -7.60 13.08 1.60
N THR A 105 -8.66 12.46 2.12
CA THR A 105 -8.58 11.37 3.11
C THR A 105 -9.56 10.27 2.75
N GLY A 106 -9.28 9.05 3.20
CA GLY A 106 -10.02 7.87 2.81
C GLY A 106 -9.65 6.64 3.62
N ILE A 107 -10.27 5.51 3.28
CA ILE A 107 -9.90 4.21 3.83
C ILE A 107 -8.97 3.57 2.82
N TYR A 108 -7.72 3.47 3.21
CA TYR A 108 -6.64 3.07 2.33
C TYR A 108 -6.18 1.64 2.62
N PHE A 109 -5.90 0.90 1.56
CA PHE A 109 -5.38 -0.46 1.65
C PHE A 109 -4.25 -0.70 0.63
N PHE A 110 -3.37 -1.63 0.93
CA PHE A 110 -2.31 -2.03 0.02
C PHE A 110 -2.90 -2.83 -1.16
N ASP A 111 -2.79 -2.31 -2.38
CA ASP A 111 -3.36 -2.92 -3.60
C ASP A 111 -2.45 -4.01 -4.17
N VAL A 112 -2.03 -4.93 -3.33
CA VAL A 112 -1.27 -6.12 -3.71
C VAL A 112 -1.74 -7.27 -2.85
N ASN A 113 -1.90 -8.43 -3.46
CA ASN A 113 -2.15 -9.65 -2.71
C ASN A 113 -0.91 -10.04 -1.90
N THR A 114 -1.02 -9.96 -0.58
CA THR A 114 0.02 -10.39 0.36
C THR A 114 -0.27 -11.76 0.99
N SER A 115 -1.34 -12.42 0.56
CA SER A 115 -1.73 -13.72 1.12
C SER A 115 -0.88 -14.85 0.53
N ASN A 116 -0.55 -15.82 1.37
CA ASN A 116 0.07 -17.08 0.94
C ASN A 116 -0.97 -18.19 0.67
N VAL A 117 -2.23 -17.94 1.01
CA VAL A 117 -3.32 -18.91 0.97
C VAL A 117 -4.33 -18.56 -0.13
N ILE A 118 -4.68 -17.28 -0.23
CA ILE A 118 -5.69 -16.76 -1.16
C ILE A 118 -4.99 -16.25 -2.42
N THR A 119 -5.23 -16.92 -3.55
CA THR A 119 -4.72 -16.46 -4.85
C THR A 119 -5.66 -15.45 -5.49
N ASP A 120 -5.12 -14.62 -6.39
CA ASP A 120 -5.93 -13.69 -7.20
C ASP A 120 -6.95 -14.43 -8.07
N GLU A 121 -6.59 -15.62 -8.57
CA GLU A 121 -7.49 -16.50 -9.31
C GLU A 121 -8.63 -17.01 -8.41
N GLY A 122 -8.32 -17.38 -7.16
CA GLY A 122 -9.33 -17.76 -6.17
C GLY A 122 -10.31 -16.63 -5.89
N ILE A 123 -9.84 -15.38 -5.79
CA ILE A 123 -10.70 -14.20 -5.62
C ILE A 123 -11.61 -14.03 -6.86
N GLU A 124 -11.08 -14.16 -8.07
CA GLU A 124 -11.88 -14.05 -9.29
C GLU A 124 -12.91 -15.19 -9.40
N ASN A 125 -12.56 -16.40 -8.99
CA ASN A 125 -13.50 -17.51 -8.91
C ASN A 125 -14.64 -17.21 -7.91
N VAL A 126 -14.33 -16.64 -6.74
CA VAL A 126 -15.36 -16.18 -5.79
C VAL A 126 -16.30 -15.17 -6.42
N LYS A 127 -15.77 -14.20 -7.17
CA LYS A 127 -16.57 -13.17 -7.84
C LYS A 127 -17.66 -13.79 -8.73
N ILE A 128 -17.33 -14.88 -9.43
CA ILE A 128 -18.23 -15.54 -10.38
C ILE A 128 -19.11 -16.58 -9.69
N ASN A 129 -18.56 -17.36 -8.76
CA ASN A 129 -19.15 -18.62 -8.28
C ASN A 129 -19.48 -18.65 -6.77
N HIS A 130 -19.42 -17.52 -6.04
CA HIS A 130 -19.60 -17.51 -4.57
C HIS A 130 -20.82 -18.31 -4.04
N LYS A 131 -21.93 -18.41 -4.78
CA LYS A 131 -23.12 -19.15 -4.34
C LYS A 131 -22.93 -20.67 -4.29
N SER A 132 -22.12 -21.24 -5.18
CA SER A 132 -21.82 -22.68 -5.17
C SER A 132 -20.74 -22.98 -4.13
N LEU A 133 -19.73 -22.13 -4.06
CA LEU A 133 -18.56 -22.30 -3.18
C LEU A 133 -18.92 -22.36 -1.69
N VAL A 134 -20.03 -21.75 -1.26
CA VAL A 134 -20.42 -21.73 0.17
C VAL A 134 -21.18 -22.99 0.65
N ARG A 135 -21.49 -23.95 -0.22
CA ARG A 135 -22.49 -25.00 0.09
C ARG A 135 -21.97 -26.16 0.96
N LYS A 136 -20.67 -26.46 0.90
CA LYS A 136 -20.00 -27.48 1.71
C LYS A 136 -18.53 -27.09 1.84
N VAL A 137 -18.21 -26.36 2.89
CA VAL A 137 -16.87 -25.83 3.12
C VAL A 137 -16.35 -26.36 4.43
N ASP A 138 -15.11 -26.84 4.42
CA ASP A 138 -14.48 -27.43 5.59
C ASP A 138 -14.20 -26.35 6.65
N GLU A 139 -14.43 -26.68 7.93
CA GLU A 139 -14.25 -25.72 9.03
C GLU A 139 -12.79 -25.27 9.17
N GLU A 140 -11.84 -26.15 8.85
CA GLU A 140 -10.40 -25.84 8.86
C GLU A 140 -10.05 -24.77 7.81
N ASP A 141 -10.61 -24.87 6.60
CA ASP A 141 -10.41 -23.87 5.54
C ASP A 141 -11.05 -22.53 5.93
N ILE A 142 -12.24 -22.55 6.54
CA ILE A 142 -12.90 -21.34 7.08
C ILE A 142 -12.01 -20.67 8.13
N GLU A 143 -11.45 -21.45 9.06
CA GLU A 143 -10.58 -20.91 10.11
C GLU A 143 -9.30 -20.32 9.51
N SER A 144 -8.66 -21.04 8.58
CA SER A 144 -7.46 -20.60 7.87
C SER A 144 -7.68 -19.25 7.18
N ILE A 145 -8.75 -19.13 6.39
CA ILE A 145 -9.11 -17.86 5.73
C ILE A 145 -9.39 -16.76 6.75
N SER A 146 -10.10 -17.04 7.85
CA SER A 146 -10.44 -16.02 8.84
C SER A 146 -9.21 -15.40 9.53
N LYS A 147 -8.13 -16.18 9.67
CA LYS A 147 -6.83 -15.72 10.19
C LYS A 147 -6.04 -14.92 9.16
N GLU A 148 -6.18 -15.27 7.89
CA GLU A 148 -5.48 -14.62 6.77
C GLU A 148 -6.08 -13.26 6.40
N ILE A 149 -7.41 -13.13 6.50
CA ILE A 149 -8.12 -11.88 6.17
C ILE A 149 -8.92 -11.29 7.36
N PRO A 150 -8.30 -10.98 8.52
CA PRO A 150 -9.04 -10.36 9.61
C PRO A 150 -9.74 -9.09 9.15
N LYS A 151 -10.97 -8.87 9.64
CA LYS A 151 -11.79 -7.74 9.22
C LYS A 151 -11.07 -6.41 9.46
N GLY A 152 -11.04 -5.55 8.43
CA GLY A 152 -10.41 -4.23 8.50
C GLY A 152 -8.91 -4.20 8.22
N THR A 153 -8.30 -5.33 7.84
CA THR A 153 -6.91 -5.39 7.37
C THR A 153 -6.78 -5.01 5.89
N ASP A 154 -5.56 -4.74 5.43
CA ASP A 154 -5.26 -4.49 4.02
C ASP A 154 -5.79 -5.61 3.12
N MET A 155 -5.55 -6.88 3.48
CA MET A 155 -6.03 -8.01 2.69
C MET A 155 -7.55 -8.13 2.67
N TYR A 156 -8.23 -7.78 3.76
CA TYR A 156 -9.70 -7.71 3.76
C TYR A 156 -10.21 -6.69 2.76
N TYR A 157 -9.65 -5.47 2.75
CA TYR A 157 -10.05 -4.42 1.80
C TYR A 157 -9.62 -4.75 0.36
N TYR A 158 -8.45 -5.35 0.18
CA TYR A 158 -7.97 -5.83 -1.12
C TYR A 158 -8.95 -6.81 -1.75
N VAL A 159 -9.37 -7.84 -1.00
CA VAL A 159 -10.33 -8.84 -1.51
C VAL A 159 -11.67 -8.18 -1.84
N LEU A 160 -12.21 -7.34 -0.96
CA LEU A 160 -13.47 -6.64 -1.24
C LEU A 160 -13.38 -5.76 -2.48
N TYR A 161 -12.27 -5.03 -2.62
CA TYR A 161 -11.99 -4.18 -3.77
C TYR A 161 -11.90 -5.00 -5.05
N ARG A 162 -11.27 -6.18 -5.04
CA ARG A 162 -11.17 -7.06 -6.21
C ARG A 162 -12.51 -7.69 -6.60
N LEU A 163 -13.34 -8.02 -5.62
CA LEU A 163 -14.67 -8.59 -5.86
C LEU A 163 -15.69 -7.58 -6.40
N TRP A 164 -15.43 -6.27 -6.29
CA TRP A 164 -16.41 -5.20 -6.52
C TRP A 164 -17.68 -5.36 -5.66
N LEU A 165 -17.52 -5.94 -4.47
CA LEU A 165 -18.62 -6.22 -3.55
C LEU A 165 -18.56 -5.30 -2.34
N ASN A 166 -19.37 -4.24 -2.38
CA ASN A 166 -19.35 -3.21 -1.32
C ASN A 166 -20.09 -3.66 -0.05
N ARG A 167 -20.90 -4.73 -0.12
CA ARG A 167 -21.79 -5.20 0.96
C ARG A 167 -21.89 -6.71 1.00
N ILE A 168 -20.82 -7.37 1.41
CA ILE A 168 -20.80 -8.80 1.72
C ILE A 168 -20.66 -9.00 3.24
N LYS A 169 -21.40 -9.94 3.81
CA LYS A 169 -21.21 -10.31 5.23
C LYS A 169 -19.86 -10.99 5.36
N TYR A 170 -19.06 -10.62 6.36
CA TYR A 170 -17.72 -11.18 6.59
C TYR A 170 -17.72 -12.71 6.61
N ASN A 171 -18.59 -13.34 7.40
CA ASN A 171 -18.68 -14.81 7.47
C ASN A 171 -19.04 -15.45 6.12
N TYR A 172 -19.79 -14.75 5.27
CA TYR A 172 -20.13 -15.24 3.93
C TYR A 172 -18.92 -15.12 2.99
N LEU A 173 -18.18 -14.01 3.06
CA LEU A 173 -16.93 -13.82 2.32
C LEU A 173 -15.90 -14.90 2.68
N VAL A 174 -15.66 -15.13 3.97
CA VAL A 174 -14.73 -16.14 4.47
C VAL A 174 -15.12 -17.52 3.93
N LYS A 175 -16.40 -17.90 4.01
CA LYS A 175 -16.89 -19.17 3.46
C LYS A 175 -16.68 -19.29 1.95
N ALA A 176 -16.94 -18.22 1.20
CA ALA A 176 -16.79 -18.26 -0.25
C ALA A 176 -15.31 -18.42 -0.66
N LEU A 177 -14.39 -17.72 0.01
CA LEU A 177 -12.95 -17.84 -0.19
C LEU A 177 -12.43 -19.22 0.22
N ALA A 178 -12.90 -19.74 1.34
CA ALA A 178 -12.55 -21.08 1.80
C ALA A 178 -12.98 -22.14 0.78
N GLY A 179 -14.22 -22.08 0.28
CA GLY A 179 -14.67 -22.96 -0.79
C GLY A 179 -13.90 -22.79 -2.11
N ALA A 180 -13.24 -21.65 -2.35
CA ALA A 180 -12.43 -21.43 -3.55
C ALA A 180 -11.01 -22.02 -3.45
N ILE A 181 -10.52 -22.26 -2.23
CA ILE A 181 -9.21 -22.89 -1.99
C ILE A 181 -9.32 -24.37 -1.66
N GLN A 182 -10.51 -24.82 -1.28
CA GLN A 182 -10.79 -26.22 -0.99
C GLN A 182 -10.54 -27.05 -2.25
N LYS A 183 -9.75 -28.12 -2.11
CA LYS A 183 -9.48 -29.07 -3.19
C LYS A 183 -10.63 -30.07 -3.27
N ASP A 184 -11.06 -30.37 -4.49
CA ASP A 184 -12.01 -31.46 -4.77
C ASP A 184 -11.49 -32.83 -4.28
#